data_AF-A0A2M8KSB6-F1
#
_entry.id   AF-A0A2M8KSB6-F1
#
_cell.length_a   1.000
_cell.length_b   1.000
_cell.length_c   1.000
_cell.angle_alpha   90.00
_cell.angle_beta   90.00
_cell.angle_gamma   90.00
#
_symmetry.space_group_name_H-M   'P 1'
#
loop_
_entity.id
_entity.type
_entity.pdbx_description
1 polymer ?
#
loop_
_entity_poly.entity_id
_entity_poly.type
_entity_poly.pdbx_seq_one_letter_code
_entity_poly.pdbx_strand_id
1 'polypeptide(L)'
;MLFISPLPAALTWQEQGFNRAYFMIVPIILMASYALGILWKERKEIVWFRIISVFAIILYVIQTTYVWNLYFFHYPLRATTIRSWQCGYKQLVQLLNNSYKQDTIYLTSENGQPYIFLLFYQKYSPNNFINSVKRTMVDKYGFTQVLGFDRFVFSNNQANNTNTKSLYVLSQAETQNEDRIMGLHHVQSIMCGTEHMFELYEPATTKTNQTR
;
A
#
# COMPACT_ATOMS: atom_id res chain seq x y z
N MET A 1 -26.93 2.12 17.41
CA MET A 1 -25.88 1.62 16.50
C MET A 1 -26.44 1.40 15.11
N LEU A 2 -27.35 0.44 14.88
CA LEU A 2 -27.86 0.06 13.55
C LEU A 2 -28.32 1.23 12.66
N PHE A 3 -29.14 2.15 13.18
CA PHE A 3 -29.69 3.26 12.39
C PHE A 3 -28.82 4.53 12.39
N ILE A 4 -27.84 4.62 13.29
CA ILE A 4 -27.02 5.83 13.47
C ILE A 4 -25.69 5.71 12.71
N SER A 5 -25.16 4.50 12.56
CA SER A 5 -23.92 4.23 11.82
C SER A 5 -23.91 4.58 10.32
N PRO A 6 -25.03 4.62 9.55
CA PRO A 6 -24.98 5.06 8.16
C PRO A 6 -24.92 6.58 8.03
N LEU A 7 -25.29 7.35 9.07
CA LEU A 7 -25.30 8.82 8.99
C LEU A 7 -23.90 9.39 8.72
N PRO A 8 -22.83 8.97 9.44
CA PRO A 8 -21.48 9.39 9.09
C PRO A 8 -21.03 8.93 7.71
N ALA A 9 -21.46 7.76 7.25
CA ALA A 9 -21.11 7.25 5.92
C ALA A 9 -21.73 8.11 4.80
N ALA A 10 -23.00 8.50 4.95
CA ALA A 10 -23.72 9.35 4.00
C ALA A 10 -23.20 10.79 3.95
N LEU A 11 -22.64 11.30 5.05
CA LEU A 11 -22.11 12.67 5.14
C LEU A 11 -20.66 12.79 4.65
N THR A 12 -20.00 11.67 4.35
CA THR A 12 -18.59 11.69 3.94
C THR A 12 -18.43 11.65 2.42
N TRP A 13 -17.51 12.46 1.92
CA TRP A 13 -17.23 12.58 0.49
C TRP A 13 -16.42 11.40 -0.09
N GLN A 14 -15.79 10.57 0.75
CA GLN A 14 -15.00 9.42 0.27
C GLN A 14 -15.92 8.29 -0.21
N GLU A 15 -15.92 8.04 -1.52
CA GLU A 15 -16.73 7.01 -2.21
C GLU A 15 -16.55 5.59 -1.66
N GLN A 16 -15.44 5.30 -0.98
CA GLN A 16 -15.05 3.94 -0.54
C GLN A 16 -15.10 3.74 1.00
N GLY A 17 -15.76 4.64 1.73
CA GLY A 17 -15.79 4.69 3.20
C GLY A 17 -16.66 3.64 3.93
N PHE A 18 -16.71 2.38 3.48
CA PHE A 18 -17.53 1.32 4.09
C PHE A 18 -17.18 1.01 5.56
N ASN A 19 -15.98 1.36 6.00
CA ASN A 19 -15.52 1.12 7.37
C ASN A 19 -16.40 1.81 8.43
N ARG A 20 -17.05 2.93 8.08
CA ARG A 20 -17.94 3.67 8.99
C ARG A 20 -19.26 2.93 9.23
N ALA A 21 -19.68 2.09 8.27
CA ALA A 21 -20.88 1.28 8.37
C ALA A 21 -20.65 -0.05 9.12
N TYR A 22 -19.40 -0.48 9.36
CA TYR A 22 -19.11 -1.73 10.08
C TYR A 22 -19.67 -1.79 11.49
N PHE A 23 -19.94 -0.65 12.12
CA PHE A 23 -20.63 -0.62 13.41
C PHE A 23 -22.07 -1.18 13.36
N MET A 24 -22.66 -1.36 12.16
CA MET A 24 -23.93 -2.09 11.99
C MET A 24 -23.80 -3.59 12.22
N ILE A 25 -22.63 -4.17 11.98
CA ILE A 25 -22.44 -5.63 12.02
C ILE A 25 -22.73 -6.17 13.42
N VAL A 26 -22.31 -5.45 14.46
CA VAL A 26 -22.52 -5.85 15.86
C VAL A 26 -23.99 -6.06 16.22
N PRO A 27 -24.91 -5.07 16.07
CA PRO A 27 -26.32 -5.28 16.38
C PRO A 27 -26.98 -6.33 15.47
N ILE A 28 -26.60 -6.43 14.19
CA ILE A 28 -27.14 -7.45 13.28
C ILE A 28 -26.81 -8.86 13.78
N ILE A 29 -25.55 -9.09 14.19
CA ILE A 29 -25.11 -10.38 14.73
C ILE A 29 -25.87 -10.71 16.02
N LEU A 30 -26.06 -9.75 16.92
CA LEU A 30 -26.80 -9.97 18.17
C LEU A 30 -28.27 -10.34 17.89
N MET A 31 -28.93 -9.61 16.98
CA MET A 31 -30.31 -9.92 16.58
C MET A 31 -30.42 -11.29 15.92
N ALA A 32 -29.50 -11.63 15.01
CA ALA A 32 -29.47 -12.92 14.34
C ALA A 32 -29.23 -14.07 15.34
N SER A 33 -28.29 -13.90 16.28
CA SER A 33 -27.99 -14.87 17.33
C SER A 33 -29.19 -15.11 18.25
N TYR A 34 -29.87 -14.02 18.67
CA TYR A 34 -31.08 -14.12 19.49
C TYR A 34 -32.23 -14.83 18.76
N ALA A 35 -32.47 -14.48 17.50
CA ALA A 35 -33.49 -15.12 16.67
C ALA A 35 -33.20 -16.63 16.49
N LEU A 36 -31.96 -16.99 16.21
CA LEU A 36 -31.52 -18.38 16.11
C LEU A 36 -31.73 -19.13 17.44
N GLY A 37 -31.46 -18.50 18.59
CA GLY A 37 -31.67 -19.08 19.91
C GLY A 37 -33.13 -19.43 20.20
N ILE A 38 -34.07 -18.54 19.84
CA ILE A 38 -35.50 -18.81 19.97
C ILE A 38 -35.94 -19.95 19.05
N LEU A 39 -35.56 -19.89 17.76
CA LEU A 39 -35.90 -20.92 16.79
C LEU A 39 -35.38 -22.30 17.23
N TRP A 40 -34.17 -22.35 17.76
CA TRP A 40 -33.60 -23.58 18.30
C TRP A 40 -34.42 -24.14 19.46
N LYS A 41 -34.81 -23.30 20.42
CA LYS A 41 -35.60 -23.73 21.58
C LYS A 41 -36.97 -24.28 21.17
N GLU A 42 -37.66 -23.62 20.24
CA GLU A 42 -39.04 -23.95 19.90
C GLU A 42 -39.20 -25.02 18.81
N ARG A 43 -38.19 -25.25 17.97
CA ARG A 43 -38.29 -26.11 16.78
C ARG A 43 -37.29 -27.28 16.75
N LYS A 44 -36.52 -27.52 17.83
CA LYS A 44 -35.51 -28.59 17.91
C LYS A 44 -36.02 -30.02 17.68
N GLU A 45 -37.30 -30.28 17.95
CA GLU A 45 -37.93 -31.60 17.77
C GLU A 45 -38.32 -31.86 16.31
N ILE A 46 -38.33 -30.83 15.45
CA ILE A 46 -38.62 -30.98 14.02
C ILE A 46 -37.36 -31.51 13.33
N VAL A 47 -37.43 -32.75 12.83
CA VAL A 47 -36.30 -33.43 12.18
C VAL A 47 -35.70 -32.60 11.04
N TRP A 48 -36.53 -31.97 10.19
CA TRP A 48 -36.08 -31.11 9.11
C TRP A 48 -35.30 -29.88 9.60
N PHE A 49 -35.70 -29.27 10.71
CA PHE A 49 -34.98 -28.13 11.29
C PHE A 49 -33.57 -28.52 11.75
N ARG A 50 -33.42 -29.71 12.34
CA ARG A 50 -32.11 -30.25 12.73
C ARG A 50 -31.21 -30.49 11.51
N ILE A 51 -31.76 -31.10 10.45
CA ILE A 51 -31.02 -31.37 9.20
C ILE A 51 -30.54 -30.05 8.57
N ILE A 52 -31.43 -29.06 8.44
CA ILE A 52 -31.09 -27.75 7.87
C ILE A 52 -30.03 -27.04 8.71
N SER A 53 -30.13 -27.10 10.04
CA SER A 53 -29.17 -26.47 10.93
C SER A 53 -27.78 -27.10 10.81
N VAL A 54 -27.70 -28.43 10.77
CA VAL A 54 -26.44 -29.16 10.55
C VAL A 54 -25.85 -28.81 9.19
N PHE A 55 -26.67 -28.79 8.14
CA PHE A 55 -26.23 -28.39 6.80
C PHE A 55 -25.69 -26.95 6.77
N ALA A 56 -26.38 -26.00 7.43
CA ALA A 56 -25.92 -24.62 7.53
C ALA A 56 -24.59 -24.49 8.28
N ILE A 57 -24.37 -25.26 9.34
CA ILE A 57 -23.10 -25.31 10.08
C ILE A 57 -21.99 -25.87 9.18
N ILE A 58 -22.24 -26.96 8.46
CA ILE A 58 -21.26 -27.54 7.53
C ILE A 58 -20.89 -26.51 6.45
N LEU A 59 -21.88 -25.85 5.85
CA LEU A 59 -21.66 -24.82 4.84
C LEU A 59 -20.87 -23.65 5.41
N TYR A 60 -21.17 -23.20 6.64
CA TYR A 60 -20.42 -22.16 7.34
C TYR A 60 -18.96 -22.55 7.57
N VAL A 61 -18.69 -23.79 7.99
CA VAL A 61 -17.33 -24.30 8.21
C VAL A 61 -16.55 -24.34 6.88
N ILE A 62 -17.19 -24.83 5.80
CA ILE A 62 -16.58 -24.87 4.46
C ILE A 62 -16.25 -23.45 3.99
N GLN A 63 -17.20 -22.52 4.08
CA GLN A 63 -16.98 -21.13 3.66
C GLN A 63 -15.89 -20.45 4.48
N THR A 64 -15.91 -20.64 5.80
CA THR A 64 -14.90 -20.07 6.70
C THR A 64 -13.51 -20.60 6.35
N THR A 65 -13.38 -21.92 6.16
CA THR A 65 -12.10 -22.54 5.78
C THR A 65 -11.62 -22.04 4.42
N TYR A 66 -12.52 -21.92 3.43
CA TYR A 66 -12.19 -21.37 2.12
C TYR A 66 -11.69 -19.92 2.20
N VAL A 67 -12.40 -19.06 2.94
CA VAL A 67 -12.04 -17.66 3.11
C VAL A 67 -10.70 -17.51 3.81
N TRP A 68 -10.45 -18.25 4.90
CA TRP A 68 -9.16 -18.21 5.59
C TRP A 68 -8.02 -18.73 4.72
N ASN A 69 -8.26 -19.79 3.94
CA ASN A 69 -7.27 -20.31 3.02
C ASN A 69 -6.93 -19.29 1.91
N LEU A 70 -7.95 -18.63 1.37
CA LEU A 70 -7.76 -17.55 0.40
C LEU A 70 -7.00 -16.38 1.03
N TYR A 71 -7.40 -15.94 2.22
CA TYR A 71 -6.82 -14.79 2.91
C TYR A 71 -5.34 -14.99 3.27
N PHE A 72 -4.97 -16.14 3.80
CA PHE A 72 -3.59 -16.37 4.27
C PHE A 72 -2.64 -16.88 3.19
N PHE A 73 -3.12 -17.70 2.26
CA PHE A 73 -2.22 -18.38 1.31
C PHE A 73 -2.27 -17.79 -0.09
N HIS A 74 -3.43 -17.30 -0.55
CA HIS A 74 -3.58 -16.85 -1.93
C HIS A 74 -3.54 -15.33 -2.07
N TYR A 75 -4.20 -14.61 -1.18
CA TYR A 75 -4.29 -13.15 -1.20
C TYR A 75 -2.93 -12.45 -1.15
N PRO A 76 -1.97 -12.80 -0.27
CA PRO A 76 -0.68 -12.13 -0.22
C PRO A 76 0.23 -12.44 -1.41
N LEU A 77 -0.05 -13.50 -2.17
CA LEU A 77 0.72 -13.88 -3.37
C LEU A 77 0.20 -13.21 -4.65
N ARG A 78 -0.97 -12.55 -4.61
CA ARG A 78 -1.49 -11.85 -5.79
C ARG A 78 -0.67 -10.60 -6.07
N ALA A 79 -0.28 -10.43 -7.33
CA ALA A 79 0.43 -9.25 -7.83
C ALA A 79 -0.20 -7.92 -7.40
N THR A 80 -1.52 -7.81 -7.52
CA THR A 80 -2.27 -6.60 -7.12
C THR A 80 -2.15 -6.31 -5.63
N THR A 81 -2.19 -7.33 -4.77
CA THR A 81 -2.01 -7.21 -3.33
C THR A 81 -0.57 -6.78 -3.01
N ILE A 82 0.42 -7.44 -3.61
CA ILE A 82 1.85 -7.15 -3.43
C ILE A 82 2.16 -5.68 -3.74
N ARG A 83 1.65 -5.17 -4.87
CA ARG A 83 1.78 -3.76 -5.26
C ARG A 83 1.03 -2.82 -4.31
N SER A 84 -0.20 -3.16 -3.94
CA SER A 84 -1.04 -2.33 -3.05
C SER A 84 -0.51 -2.26 -1.61
N TRP A 85 0.14 -3.33 -1.14
CA TRP A 85 0.85 -3.36 0.15
C TRP A 85 2.19 -2.66 0.09
N GLN A 86 2.61 -2.22 -1.11
CA GLN A 86 3.82 -1.47 -1.36
C GLN A 86 5.06 -2.15 -0.76
N CYS A 87 5.15 -3.47 -0.92
CA CYS A 87 6.34 -4.17 -0.44
C CYS A 87 7.57 -3.80 -1.29
N GLY A 88 8.77 -4.10 -0.80
CA GLY A 88 10.02 -3.67 -1.43
C GLY A 88 10.68 -2.45 -0.77
N TYR A 89 9.91 -1.58 -0.08
CA TYR A 89 10.50 -0.40 0.57
C TYR A 89 11.52 -0.76 1.66
N LYS A 90 11.33 -1.88 2.36
CA LYS A 90 12.31 -2.36 3.35
C LYS A 90 13.65 -2.68 2.68
N GLN A 91 13.61 -3.44 1.57
CA GLN A 91 14.79 -3.79 0.78
C GLN A 91 15.44 -2.54 0.19
N LEU A 92 14.62 -1.62 -0.35
CA LEU A 92 15.09 -0.35 -0.90
C LEU A 92 15.84 0.46 0.15
N VAL A 93 15.27 0.66 1.33
CA VAL A 93 15.93 1.41 2.41
C VAL A 93 17.24 0.75 2.85
N GLN A 94 17.25 -0.58 2.99
CA GLN A 94 18.47 -1.30 3.36
C GLN A 94 19.58 -1.12 2.31
N LEU A 95 19.21 -1.18 1.03
CA LEU A 95 20.11 -0.95 -0.08
C LEU A 95 20.62 0.51 -0.10
N LEU A 96 19.73 1.49 0.10
CA LEU A 96 20.07 2.91 0.13
C LEU A 96 20.99 3.28 1.30
N ASN A 97 20.86 2.61 2.45
CA ASN A 97 21.71 2.85 3.61
C ASN A 97 23.11 2.24 3.43
N ASN A 98 23.23 1.11 2.73
CA ASN A 98 24.48 0.37 2.62
C ASN A 98 25.34 0.83 1.44
N SER A 99 24.72 1.06 0.27
CA SER A 99 25.44 1.15 -1.00
C SER A 99 25.38 2.52 -1.67
N TYR A 100 24.43 3.38 -1.28
CA TYR A 100 24.12 4.60 -2.01
C TYR A 100 24.33 5.86 -1.14
N LYS A 101 25.37 6.63 -1.45
CA LYS A 101 25.74 7.90 -0.80
C LYS A 101 25.50 9.13 -1.70
N GLN A 102 24.68 8.97 -2.73
CA GLN A 102 24.30 10.03 -3.66
C GLN A 102 23.74 11.25 -2.93
N ASP A 103 24.00 12.42 -3.51
CA ASP A 103 23.58 13.72 -2.97
C ASP A 103 22.06 13.89 -3.08
N THR A 104 21.42 13.25 -4.06
CA THR A 104 19.96 13.30 -4.24
C THR A 104 19.43 11.98 -4.76
N ILE A 105 18.36 11.50 -4.13
CA ILE A 105 17.65 10.27 -4.51
C ILE A 105 16.22 10.65 -4.87
N TYR A 106 15.87 10.45 -6.14
CA TYR A 106 14.53 10.66 -6.64
C TYR A 106 13.76 9.36 -6.52
N LEU A 107 12.67 9.37 -5.76
CA LEU A 107 11.77 8.24 -5.63
C LEU A 107 10.43 8.55 -6.29
N THR A 108 9.90 7.54 -6.97
CA THR A 108 8.53 7.52 -7.45
C THR A 108 7.50 7.79 -6.35
N SER A 109 6.45 8.53 -6.69
CA SER A 109 5.25 8.73 -5.87
C SER A 109 4.01 8.06 -6.47
N GLU A 110 4.18 7.19 -7.47
CA GLU A 110 3.06 6.53 -8.15
C GLU A 110 2.27 5.63 -7.21
N ASN A 111 2.96 4.80 -6.44
CA ASN A 111 2.31 3.85 -5.53
C ASN A 111 1.72 4.53 -4.27
N GLY A 112 1.95 5.83 -4.05
CA GLY A 112 1.53 6.57 -2.87
C GLY A 112 2.64 7.47 -2.32
N GLN A 113 2.59 7.80 -1.04
CA GLN A 113 3.59 8.66 -0.38
C GLN A 113 4.73 7.81 0.23
N PRO A 114 5.89 7.64 -0.47
CA PRO A 114 6.98 6.75 -0.03
C PRO A 114 7.66 7.16 1.28
N TYR A 115 7.59 8.44 1.65
CA TYR A 115 8.35 9.01 2.77
C TYR A 115 8.13 8.27 4.08
N ILE A 116 6.91 7.79 4.35
CA ILE A 116 6.59 7.08 5.60
C ILE A 116 7.42 5.81 5.76
N PHE A 117 7.64 5.07 4.68
CA PHE A 117 8.44 3.84 4.70
C PHE A 117 9.92 4.14 4.89
N LEU A 118 10.42 5.20 4.24
CA LEU A 118 11.79 5.66 4.42
C LEU A 118 12.05 6.04 5.88
N LEU A 119 11.18 6.86 6.47
CA LEU A 119 11.29 7.27 7.87
C LEU A 119 11.26 6.07 8.82
N PHE A 120 10.31 5.16 8.60
CA PHE A 120 10.12 3.99 9.45
C PHE A 120 11.32 3.04 9.40
N TYR A 121 11.76 2.62 8.22
CA TYR A 121 12.84 1.64 8.09
C TYR A 121 14.23 2.23 8.33
N GLN A 122 14.43 3.53 8.08
CA GLN A 122 15.68 4.21 8.45
C GLN A 122 15.74 4.56 9.95
N LYS A 123 14.62 4.43 10.68
CA LYS A 123 14.48 4.93 12.05
C LYS A 123 14.88 6.42 12.14
N TYR A 124 14.39 7.20 11.19
CA TYR A 124 14.80 8.58 11.01
C TYR A 124 14.32 9.46 12.17
N SER A 125 15.19 10.37 12.65
CA SER A 125 14.87 11.24 13.78
C SER A 125 13.72 12.21 13.45
N PRO A 126 12.66 12.29 14.27
CA PRO A 126 11.55 13.22 14.03
C PRO A 126 12.00 14.67 13.94
N ASN A 127 12.97 15.09 14.76
CA ASN A 127 13.49 16.46 14.75
C ASN A 127 14.18 16.79 13.43
N ASN A 128 14.98 15.86 12.91
CA ASN A 128 15.65 16.04 11.62
C ASN A 128 14.62 16.09 10.47
N PHE A 129 13.53 15.33 10.58
CA PHE A 129 12.51 15.29 9.55
C PHE A 129 11.75 16.61 9.49
N ILE A 130 11.30 17.11 10.64
CA ILE A 130 10.57 18.38 10.72
C ILE A 130 11.41 19.54 10.15
N ASN A 131 12.72 19.54 10.38
CA ASN A 131 13.62 20.58 9.88
C ASN A 131 13.95 20.49 8.38
N SER A 132 13.79 19.32 7.76
CA SER A 132 14.21 19.08 6.37
C SER A 132 13.05 18.82 5.40
N VAL A 133 11.83 18.62 5.91
CA VAL A 133 10.67 18.27 5.10
C VAL A 133 10.22 19.44 4.21
N LYS A 134 9.97 19.12 2.93
CA LYS A 134 9.36 20.02 1.95
C LYS A 134 7.94 19.55 1.69
N ARG A 135 6.97 20.45 1.82
CA ARG A 135 5.54 20.15 1.68
C ARG A 135 4.88 20.98 0.59
N THR A 136 3.81 20.47 0.00
CA THR A 136 2.92 21.25 -0.85
C THR A 136 2.15 22.27 -0.03
N MET A 137 1.56 23.24 -0.74
CA MET A 137 0.47 24.04 -0.20
C MET A 137 -0.70 23.13 0.21
N VAL A 138 -1.53 23.66 1.11
CA VAL A 138 -2.75 23.01 1.57
C VAL A 138 -3.71 22.86 0.39
N ASP A 139 -4.19 21.65 0.14
CA ASP A 139 -5.17 21.39 -0.90
C ASP A 139 -6.58 21.81 -0.48
N LYS A 140 -7.56 21.66 -1.38
CA LYS A 140 -8.98 21.99 -1.12
C LYS A 140 -9.61 21.21 0.04
N TYR A 141 -8.96 20.14 0.51
CA TYR A 141 -9.43 19.28 1.58
C TYR A 141 -8.64 19.50 2.89
N GLY A 142 -7.72 20.45 2.93
CA GLY A 142 -6.92 20.73 4.11
C GLY A 142 -5.67 19.85 4.26
N PHE A 143 -5.30 19.06 3.23
CA PHE A 143 -4.14 18.18 3.28
C PHE A 143 -2.91 18.81 2.63
N THR A 144 -1.73 18.44 3.15
CA THR A 144 -0.44 18.75 2.54
C THR A 144 0.26 17.45 2.15
N GLN A 145 0.98 17.44 1.03
CA GLN A 145 1.78 16.30 0.60
C GLN A 145 3.27 16.56 0.82
N VAL A 146 4.02 15.51 1.13
CA VAL A 146 5.48 15.59 1.31
C VAL A 146 6.14 15.45 -0.07
N LEU A 147 6.83 16.50 -0.52
CA LEU A 147 7.59 16.51 -1.79
C LEU A 147 9.02 15.98 -1.64
N GLY A 148 9.53 15.94 -0.42
CA GLY A 148 10.88 15.47 -0.15
C GLY A 148 11.32 15.79 1.27
N PHE A 149 12.43 15.21 1.69
CA PHE A 149 13.13 15.55 2.92
C PHE A 149 14.59 15.14 2.78
N ASP A 150 15.49 15.91 3.40
CA ASP A 150 16.94 15.65 3.35
C ASP A 150 17.43 15.45 1.90
N ARG A 151 17.98 14.28 1.56
CA ARG A 151 18.41 13.91 0.20
C ARG A 151 17.33 13.25 -0.67
N PHE A 152 16.14 13.00 -0.14
CA PHE A 152 15.05 12.31 -0.84
C PHE A 152 14.08 13.30 -1.48
N VAL A 153 13.78 13.09 -2.76
CA VAL A 153 12.81 13.88 -3.53
C VAL A 153 11.75 12.96 -4.10
N PHE A 154 10.48 13.28 -3.89
CA PHE A 154 9.33 12.51 -4.36
C PHE A 154 8.69 13.23 -5.53
N SER A 155 8.80 12.65 -6.71
CA SER A 155 8.20 13.21 -7.92
C SER A 155 7.97 12.11 -8.95
N ASN A 156 6.81 12.13 -9.58
CA ASN A 156 6.55 11.31 -10.75
C ASN A 156 7.15 11.95 -12.02
N ASN A 157 7.34 13.26 -12.05
CA ASN A 157 7.91 13.94 -13.22
C ASN A 157 9.39 14.22 -12.97
N GLN A 158 10.25 13.43 -13.60
CA GLN A 158 11.69 13.68 -13.65
C GLN A 158 11.97 14.43 -14.95
N ALA A 159 11.84 15.76 -14.91
CA ALA A 159 12.27 16.59 -16.01
C ALA A 159 13.81 16.69 -15.97
N ASN A 160 14.48 15.96 -16.87
CA ASN A 160 15.80 16.28 -17.42
C ASN A 160 16.89 16.73 -16.42
N ASN A 161 17.00 16.09 -15.24
CA ASN A 161 18.01 16.52 -14.28
C ASN A 161 19.35 15.81 -14.56
N THR A 162 20.31 16.57 -15.09
CA THR A 162 21.63 16.11 -15.53
C THR A 162 22.64 15.97 -14.39
N ASN A 163 22.19 15.96 -13.13
CA ASN A 163 23.09 15.83 -11.99
C ASN A 163 23.69 14.42 -11.95
N THR A 164 25.00 14.32 -12.18
CA THR A 164 25.76 13.05 -12.31
C THR A 164 25.83 12.25 -11.01
N LYS A 165 25.43 12.82 -9.86
CA LYS A 165 25.38 12.15 -8.55
C LYS A 165 23.96 11.92 -8.04
N SER A 166 23.02 11.69 -8.94
CA SER A 166 21.64 11.36 -8.59
C SER A 166 21.34 9.88 -8.78
N LEU A 167 20.45 9.34 -7.93
CA LEU A 167 19.88 8.01 -8.09
C LEU A 167 18.38 8.14 -8.34
N TYR A 168 17.89 7.44 -9.34
CA TYR A 168 16.48 7.41 -9.70
C TYR A 168 15.89 6.06 -9.34
N VAL A 169 14.84 6.06 -8.53
CA VAL A 169 14.09 4.87 -8.11
C VAL A 169 12.70 4.96 -8.71
N LEU A 170 12.49 4.20 -9.77
CA LEU A 170 11.28 4.22 -10.58
C LEU A 170 10.40 3.01 -10.29
N SER A 171 9.10 3.18 -10.49
CA SER A 171 8.14 2.07 -10.52
C SER A 171 8.18 1.37 -11.89
N GLN A 172 7.80 0.09 -11.93
CA GLN A 172 7.70 -0.67 -13.19
C GLN A 172 6.78 -0.01 -14.23
N ALA A 173 5.70 0.66 -13.80
CA ALA A 173 4.81 1.33 -14.75
C ALA A 173 5.46 2.58 -15.35
N GLU A 174 6.37 3.23 -14.62
CA GLU A 174 7.11 4.40 -15.09
C GLU A 174 8.25 4.01 -16.05
N THR A 175 8.84 2.82 -15.88
CA THR A 175 9.92 2.35 -16.75
C THR A 175 9.45 1.91 -18.14
N GLN A 176 8.13 1.70 -18.33
CA GLN A 176 7.55 1.45 -19.66
C GLN A 176 7.58 2.69 -20.57
N ASN A 177 7.76 3.89 -20.00
CA ASN A 177 7.87 5.11 -20.78
C ASN A 177 9.34 5.40 -21.11
N GLU A 178 9.72 5.21 -22.37
CA GLU A 178 11.11 5.39 -22.84
C GLU A 178 11.66 6.79 -22.56
N ASP A 179 10.82 7.83 -22.59
CA ASP A 179 11.24 9.20 -22.29
C ASP A 179 11.74 9.35 -20.85
N ARG A 180 11.23 8.52 -19.92
CA ARG A 180 11.60 8.57 -18.50
C ARG A 180 12.95 7.91 -18.20
N ILE A 181 13.39 6.99 -19.05
CA ILE A 181 14.65 6.26 -18.91
C ILE A 181 15.74 6.80 -19.86
N MET A 182 15.41 7.78 -20.70
CA MET A 182 16.35 8.38 -21.64
C MET A 182 17.53 9.03 -20.91
N GLY A 183 18.75 8.59 -21.23
CA GLY A 183 19.98 9.08 -20.58
C GLY A 183 20.25 8.47 -19.20
N LEU A 184 19.49 7.45 -18.81
CA LEU A 184 19.70 6.68 -17.58
C LEU A 184 20.17 5.25 -17.89
N HIS A 185 21.00 4.70 -17.02
CA HIS A 185 21.42 3.30 -17.05
C HIS A 185 20.81 2.53 -15.89
N HIS A 186 20.15 1.42 -16.22
CA HIS A 186 19.61 0.51 -15.22
C HIS A 186 20.75 -0.12 -14.42
N VAL A 187 20.67 -0.02 -13.09
CA VAL A 187 21.67 -0.55 -12.16
C VAL A 187 21.17 -1.85 -11.54
N GLN A 188 19.99 -1.81 -10.92
CA GLN A 188 19.48 -2.92 -10.13
C GLN A 188 17.96 -2.84 -9.99
N SER A 189 17.30 -4.00 -9.94
CA SER A 189 15.89 -4.11 -9.63
C SER A 189 15.66 -4.71 -8.23
N ILE A 190 14.57 -4.29 -7.59
CA ILE A 190 14.12 -4.79 -6.28
C ILE A 190 12.84 -5.58 -6.49
N MET A 191 12.92 -6.87 -6.15
CA MET A 191 11.83 -7.82 -6.25
C MET A 191 11.15 -8.01 -4.90
N CYS A 192 9.82 -8.20 -4.94
CA CYS A 192 9.04 -8.64 -3.80
C CYS A 192 8.07 -9.75 -4.25
N GLY A 193 8.34 -10.98 -3.80
CA GLY A 193 7.59 -12.14 -4.29
C GLY A 193 7.80 -12.31 -5.79
N THR A 194 6.71 -12.22 -6.56
CA THR A 194 6.73 -12.33 -8.03
C THR A 194 6.85 -10.99 -8.75
N GLU A 195 6.80 -9.86 -8.04
CA GLU A 195 6.69 -8.53 -8.64
C GLU A 195 7.99 -7.72 -8.57
N HIS A 196 8.30 -7.02 -9.67
CA HIS A 196 9.31 -5.97 -9.73
C HIS A 196 8.72 -4.69 -9.13
N MET A 197 9.19 -4.31 -7.94
CA MET A 197 8.62 -3.18 -7.21
C MET A 197 9.31 -1.87 -7.52
N PHE A 198 10.65 -1.90 -7.61
CA PHE A 198 11.46 -0.73 -7.89
C PHE A 198 12.60 -1.07 -8.83
N GLU A 199 12.89 -0.15 -9.74
CA GLU A 199 14.05 -0.23 -10.64
C GLU A 199 14.92 1.00 -10.39
N LEU A 200 16.22 0.76 -10.21
CA LEU A 200 17.20 1.77 -9.87
C LEU A 200 18.00 2.15 -11.11
N TYR A 201 18.13 3.44 -11.32
CA TYR A 201 18.80 4.03 -12.46
C TYR A 201 19.77 5.11 -12.03
N GLU A 202 20.90 5.18 -12.73
CA GLU A 202 21.88 6.25 -12.58
C GLU A 202 22.03 7.02 -13.90
N PRO A 203 22.35 8.33 -13.87
CA PRO A 203 22.67 9.09 -15.07
C PRO A 203 23.82 8.45 -15.85
N ALA A 204 23.68 8.37 -17.17
CA ALA A 204 24.78 7.98 -18.04
C ALA A 204 25.90 9.02 -17.91
N THR A 205 26.97 8.68 -17.19
CA THR A 205 28.16 9.53 -17.16
C THR A 205 28.71 9.61 -18.58
N THR A 206 28.71 10.80 -19.18
CA THR A 206 29.54 11.10 -20.34
C THR A 206 30.98 10.85 -19.94
N LYS A 207 31.51 9.67 -20.28
CA LYS A 207 32.95 9.47 -20.34
C LYS A 207 33.47 10.41 -21.42
N THR A 208 33.88 11.61 -21.03
CA THR A 208 34.83 12.39 -21.81
C THR A 208 36.08 11.55 -21.93
N ASN A 209 36.21 10.83 -23.06
CA ASN A 209 37.47 10.26 -23.51
C ASN A 209 38.46 11.42 -23.69
N GLN A 210 39.22 11.71 -22.63
CA GLN A 210 40.52 12.33 -22.76
C GLN A 210 41.48 11.26 -23.28
N THR A 211 41.62 11.18 -24.60
CA THR A 211 42.84 10.68 -25.23
C THR A 211 43.40 11.83 -26.03
N ARG A 212 44.42 12.44 -25.43
CA ARG A 212 45.39 13.33 -26.07
C ARG A 212 46.49 12.49 -26.69
#